data_AF-A0A1B8P7I0-F1
#
_entry.id   AF-A0A1B8P7I0-F1
#
_cell.length_a   1.000
_cell.length_b   1.000
_cell.length_c   1.000
_cell.angle_alpha   90.00
_cell.angle_beta   90.00
_cell.angle_gamma   90.00
#
_symmetry.space_group_name_H-M   'P 1'
#
loop_
_entity.id
_entity.type
_entity.pdbx_description
1 polymer ?
#
loop_
_entity_poly.entity_id
_entity_poly.type
_entity_poly.pdbx_seq_one_letter_code
_entity_poly.pdbx_strand_id
1 'polypeptide(L)'
;MSDFSPGQRWISDGEAELGLGTILNCDNRSVTVLFGASQETRTYSSRQAPLTRVVFGSGDRIQSTDGWHLIVDDSKEANGLITYIGENEQGELCELPEAKLADTMQFDQARDRLLTGQVDRNDWFDLRFRTLHHHHRVEQNPALGLAGPRVDLIPHQLYIADEVARRPSPRVLLADEVGLGKTIEAGLILHRLLLTGRAERALILVRPA
;
A
#
# COMPACT_ATOMS: atom_id res chain seq x y z
N MET A 1 -13.48 19.01 -12.71
CA MET A 1 -14.39 17.90 -12.33
C MET A 1 -13.98 16.75 -13.21
N SER A 2 -13.60 15.62 -12.63
CA SER A 2 -13.19 14.45 -13.40
C SER A 2 -14.45 13.85 -14.03
N ASP A 3 -14.63 14.01 -15.34
CA ASP A 3 -15.73 13.38 -16.06
C ASP A 3 -15.39 11.90 -16.26
N PHE A 4 -15.75 11.10 -15.25
CA PHE A 4 -15.68 9.65 -15.35
C PHE A 4 -16.61 9.17 -16.47
N SER A 5 -16.13 8.27 -17.30
CA SER A 5 -16.92 7.59 -18.32
C SER A 5 -16.70 6.08 -18.22
N PRO A 6 -17.75 5.26 -18.36
CA PRO A 6 -17.60 3.81 -18.37
C PRO A 6 -16.59 3.35 -19.43
N GLY A 7 -15.68 2.46 -19.05
CA GLY A 7 -14.59 1.97 -19.90
C GLY A 7 -13.26 2.69 -19.73
N GLN A 8 -13.21 3.84 -19.04
CA GLN A 8 -11.95 4.52 -18.76
C GLN A 8 -11.05 3.72 -17.79
N ARG A 9 -9.73 3.89 -17.93
CA ARG A 9 -8.73 3.24 -17.08
C ARG A 9 -8.15 4.18 -16.02
N TRP A 10 -8.23 3.74 -14.76
CA TRP A 10 -7.84 4.53 -13.58
C TRP A 10 -7.10 3.67 -12.56
N ILE A 11 -6.20 4.27 -11.80
CA ILE A 11 -5.53 3.64 -10.65
C ILE A 11 -5.99 4.29 -9.34
N SER A 12 -5.92 3.55 -8.23
CA SER A 12 -6.16 4.09 -6.88
C SER A 12 -4.84 4.60 -6.28
N ASP A 13 -4.82 5.86 -5.85
CA ASP A 13 -3.63 6.49 -5.26
C ASP A 13 -3.25 5.88 -3.89
N GLY A 14 -4.23 5.33 -3.17
CA GLY A 14 -4.04 4.74 -1.83
C GLY A 14 -3.87 3.21 -1.81
N GLU A 15 -4.26 2.53 -2.89
CA GLU A 15 -4.28 1.06 -2.98
C GLU A 15 -3.57 0.60 -4.27
N ALA A 16 -2.27 0.89 -4.38
CA ALA A 16 -1.45 0.56 -5.55
C ALA A 16 -1.49 -0.92 -5.96
N GLU A 17 -1.62 -1.80 -4.97
CA GLU A 17 -1.61 -3.25 -5.16
C GLU A 17 -2.83 -3.77 -5.93
N LEU A 18 -3.90 -2.96 -6.05
CA LEU A 18 -5.07 -3.31 -6.86
C LEU A 18 -4.80 -3.21 -8.37
N GLY A 19 -3.76 -2.47 -8.78
CA GLY A 19 -3.39 -2.31 -10.19
C GLY A 19 -4.35 -1.41 -10.98
N LEU A 20 -4.49 -1.70 -12.29
CA LEU A 20 -5.32 -0.92 -13.20
C LEU A 20 -6.80 -1.26 -13.02
N GLY A 21 -7.61 -0.22 -12.80
CA GLY A 21 -9.05 -0.30 -12.68
C GLY A 21 -9.77 0.18 -13.94
N THR A 22 -10.91 -0.45 -14.26
CA THR A 22 -11.84 0.00 -15.30
C THR A 22 -13.08 0.59 -14.67
N ILE A 23 -13.51 1.78 -15.10
CA ILE A 23 -14.79 2.36 -14.67
C ILE A 23 -15.93 1.50 -15.21
N LEU A 24 -16.71 0.90 -14.32
CA LEU A 24 -17.91 0.13 -14.70
C LEU A 24 -19.12 1.04 -14.84
N ASN A 25 -19.33 1.91 -13.85
CA ASN A 25 -20.42 2.86 -13.83
C ASN A 25 -20.01 4.12 -13.06
N CYS A 26 -20.59 5.26 -13.44
CA CYS A 26 -20.40 6.52 -12.77
C CYS A 26 -21.73 7.29 -12.71
N ASP A 27 -22.07 7.72 -11.50
CA ASP A 27 -23.21 8.57 -11.22
C ASP A 27 -22.70 9.89 -10.61
N ASN A 28 -23.60 10.86 -10.41
CA ASN A 28 -23.26 12.15 -9.81
C ASN A 28 -22.64 12.07 -8.40
N ARG A 29 -22.78 10.94 -7.68
CA ARG A 29 -22.30 10.77 -6.30
C ARG A 29 -21.17 9.76 -6.16
N SER A 30 -21.10 8.77 -7.04
CA SER A 30 -20.22 7.62 -6.89
C SER A 30 -19.70 7.13 -8.22
N VAL A 31 -18.49 6.60 -8.20
CA VAL A 31 -17.86 5.91 -9.32
C VAL A 31 -17.47 4.51 -8.87
N THR A 32 -17.84 3.50 -9.66
CA THR A 32 -17.54 2.10 -9.41
C THR A 32 -16.42 1.64 -10.33
N VAL A 33 -15.35 1.12 -9.74
CA VAL A 33 -14.13 0.71 -10.44
C VAL A 33 -13.88 -0.77 -10.20
N LEU A 34 -13.66 -1.52 -11.29
CA LEU A 34 -13.23 -2.91 -11.26
C LEU A 34 -11.72 -2.99 -11.45
N PHE A 35 -11.01 -3.50 -10.46
CA PHE A 35 -9.57 -3.77 -10.52
C PHE A 35 -9.35 -5.20 -11.02
N GLY A 36 -8.99 -5.33 -12.30
CA GLY A 36 -8.96 -6.65 -12.95
C GLY A 36 -7.82 -7.55 -12.45
N ALA A 37 -6.71 -6.97 -11.97
CA ALA A 37 -5.59 -7.74 -11.43
C ALA A 37 -5.94 -8.44 -10.11
N SER A 38 -6.67 -7.75 -9.22
CA SER A 38 -7.12 -8.30 -7.92
C SER A 38 -8.53 -8.90 -7.95
N GLN A 39 -9.26 -8.73 -9.05
CA GLN A 39 -10.69 -9.08 -9.19
C GLN A 39 -11.58 -8.43 -8.11
N GLU A 40 -11.18 -7.23 -7.63
CA GLU A 40 -11.94 -6.48 -6.64
C GLU A 40 -12.70 -5.32 -7.27
N THR A 41 -13.89 -5.03 -6.73
CA THR A 41 -14.66 -3.84 -7.10
C THR A 41 -14.69 -2.85 -5.95
N ARG A 42 -14.31 -1.60 -6.21
CA ARG A 42 -14.38 -0.50 -5.23
C ARG A 42 -15.34 0.58 -5.71
N THR A 43 -16.00 1.22 -4.76
CA THR A 43 -16.87 2.36 -5.02
C THR A 43 -16.32 3.58 -4.30
N TYR A 44 -16.02 4.63 -5.06
CA TYR A 44 -15.50 5.90 -4.53
C TYR A 44 -16.53 7.01 -4.71
N SER A 45 -16.41 8.09 -3.93
CA SER A 45 -17.22 9.29 -4.17
C SER A 45 -16.68 10.06 -5.37
N SER A 46 -17.54 10.38 -6.35
CA SER A 46 -17.15 11.09 -7.58
C SER A 46 -16.45 12.44 -7.34
N ARG A 47 -16.69 13.09 -6.19
CA ARG A 47 -16.11 14.40 -5.86
C ARG A 47 -14.71 14.35 -5.25
N GLN A 48 -14.36 13.24 -4.61
CA GLN A 48 -13.13 13.09 -3.82
C GLN A 48 -12.47 11.74 -4.08
N ALA A 49 -12.73 11.13 -5.24
CA ALA A 49 -12.16 9.85 -5.58
C ALA A 49 -10.63 10.01 -5.68
N PRO A 50 -9.84 9.27 -4.88
CA PRO A 50 -8.38 9.27 -4.98
C PRO A 50 -7.95 8.40 -6.16
N LEU A 51 -8.48 8.75 -7.34
CA LEU A 51 -8.30 8.02 -8.58
C LEU A 51 -7.50 8.89 -9.55
N THR A 52 -6.53 8.27 -10.21
CA THR A 52 -5.70 8.89 -11.23
C THR A 52 -5.97 8.24 -12.59
N ARG A 53 -6.36 9.04 -13.61
CA ARG A 53 -6.59 8.52 -14.96
C ARG A 53 -5.25 8.14 -15.57
N VAL A 54 -5.17 6.94 -16.13
CA VAL A 54 -3.98 6.49 -16.83
C VAL A 54 -4.10 6.86 -18.30
N VAL A 55 -3.10 7.56 -18.81
CA VAL A 55 -2.99 7.95 -20.22
C VAL A 55 -1.57 7.66 -20.68
N PHE A 56 -1.45 6.99 -21.83
CA PHE A 56 -0.16 6.68 -22.45
C PHE A 56 0.16 7.66 -23.57
N GLY A 57 1.42 8.05 -23.66
CA GLY A 57 1.94 8.97 -24.68
C GLY A 57 2.61 8.23 -25.83
N SER A 58 2.95 8.98 -26.88
CA SER A 58 3.75 8.48 -28.01
C SER A 58 5.10 7.93 -27.51
N GLY A 59 5.46 6.72 -27.93
CA GLY A 59 6.64 5.96 -27.51
C GLY A 59 6.40 4.96 -26.37
N ASP A 60 5.24 4.99 -25.70
CA ASP A 60 4.93 4.04 -24.63
C ASP A 60 4.58 2.65 -25.20
N ARG A 61 5.08 1.60 -24.55
CA ARG A 61 4.71 0.22 -24.87
C ARG A 61 3.56 -0.24 -24.00
N ILE A 62 2.41 -0.50 -24.61
CA ILE A 62 1.20 -0.97 -23.95
C ILE A 62 0.86 -2.41 -24.38
N GLN A 63 0.11 -3.12 -23.53
CA GLN A 63 -0.30 -4.50 -23.76
C GLN A 63 -1.83 -4.58 -23.80
N SER A 64 -2.36 -5.33 -24.76
CA SER A 64 -3.78 -5.67 -24.86
C SER A 64 -4.16 -6.82 -23.91
N THR A 65 -5.44 -6.94 -23.54
CA THR A 65 -5.97 -8.10 -22.80
C THR A 65 -5.71 -9.43 -23.53
N ASP A 66 -5.60 -9.38 -24.86
CA ASP A 66 -5.28 -10.54 -25.71
C ASP A 66 -3.78 -10.92 -25.69
N GLY A 67 -2.95 -10.18 -24.96
CA GLY A 67 -1.54 -10.48 -24.71
C GLY A 67 -0.52 -9.88 -25.69
N TRP A 68 -0.98 -9.30 -26.81
CA TRP A 68 -0.10 -8.61 -27.78
C TRP A 68 0.25 -7.18 -27.34
N HIS A 69 1.35 -6.65 -27.85
CA HIS A 69 1.86 -5.32 -27.51
C HIS A 69 1.68 -4.31 -28.66
N LEU A 70 1.46 -3.05 -28.29
CA LEU A 70 1.43 -1.89 -29.17
C LEU A 70 2.46 -0.88 -28.69
N ILE A 71 3.24 -0.31 -29.60
CA ILE A 71 3.98 0.94 -29.33
C ILE A 71 3.07 2.08 -29.77
N VAL A 72 2.73 2.98 -28.84
CA VAL A 72 1.83 4.09 -29.12
C VAL A 72 2.55 5.11 -30.00
N ASP A 73 1.98 5.45 -31.14
CA ASP A 73 2.46 6.57 -31.98
C ASP A 73 1.57 7.80 -31.77
N ASP A 74 0.25 7.59 -31.75
CA ASP A 74 -0.76 8.62 -31.60
C ASP A 74 -1.95 8.09 -30.77
N SER A 75 -2.83 8.97 -30.34
CA SER A 75 -4.06 8.60 -29.64
C SER A 75 -5.23 9.49 -30.05
N LYS A 76 -6.42 8.90 -30.16
CA LYS A 76 -7.66 9.63 -30.44
C LYS A 76 -8.59 9.54 -29.25
N GLU A 77 -9.14 10.67 -28.82
CA GLU A 77 -10.18 10.71 -27.80
C GLU A 77 -11.55 10.89 -28.44
N ALA A 78 -12.48 9.98 -28.16
CA ALA A 78 -13.86 10.04 -28.61
C ALA A 78 -14.79 9.64 -27.47
N ASN A 79 -15.82 10.46 -27.19
CA ASN A 79 -16.77 10.24 -26.09
C ASN A 79 -16.11 10.03 -24.72
N GLY A 80 -14.99 10.72 -24.44
CA GLY A 80 -14.26 10.58 -23.19
C GLY A 80 -13.46 9.28 -23.05
N LEU A 81 -13.36 8.47 -24.11
CA LEU A 81 -12.56 7.26 -24.18
C LEU A 81 -11.38 7.45 -25.15
N ILE A 82 -10.22 6.90 -24.79
CA ILE A 82 -9.00 6.99 -25.60
C ILE A 82 -8.82 5.69 -26.40
N THR A 83 -8.53 5.84 -27.69
CA THR A 83 -8.05 4.76 -28.57
C THR A 83 -6.62 5.06 -28.95
N TYR A 84 -5.70 4.18 -28.56
CA TYR A 84 -4.28 4.26 -28.89
C TYR A 84 -4.03 3.69 -30.28
N ILE A 85 -3.19 4.34 -31.07
CA ILE A 85 -2.85 3.96 -32.44
C ILE A 85 -1.35 3.83 -32.53
N GLY A 86 -0.86 2.77 -33.16
CA GLY A 86 0.56 2.62 -33.43
C GLY A 86 0.87 1.24 -34.01
N GLU A 87 2.10 0.80 -33.86
CA GLU A 87 2.58 -0.44 -34.45
C GLU A 87 2.63 -1.58 -33.43
N ASN A 88 2.19 -2.77 -33.86
CA ASN A 88 2.36 -4.01 -33.09
C ASN A 88 3.79 -4.59 -33.26
N GLU A 89 4.10 -5.70 -32.58
CA GLU A 89 5.42 -6.38 -32.73
C GLU A 89 5.74 -6.87 -34.16
N GLN A 90 4.74 -6.90 -35.04
CA GLN A 90 4.86 -7.31 -36.45
C GLN A 90 4.97 -6.10 -37.41
N GLY A 91 4.94 -4.87 -36.88
CA GLY A 91 5.00 -3.63 -37.67
C GLY A 91 3.68 -3.27 -38.36
N GLU A 92 2.57 -3.88 -37.94
CA GLU A 92 1.24 -3.54 -38.47
C GLU A 92 0.59 -2.44 -37.63
N LEU A 93 0.03 -1.45 -38.32
CA LEU A 93 -0.77 -0.40 -37.71
C LEU A 93 -2.03 -0.99 -37.07
N CYS A 94 -2.11 -0.90 -35.75
CA CYS A 94 -3.20 -1.41 -34.93
C CYS A 94 -3.80 -0.30 -34.08
N GLU A 95 -5.09 -0.44 -33.76
CA GLU A 95 -5.78 0.43 -32.81
C GLU A 95 -6.14 -0.37 -31.56
N LEU A 96 -5.82 0.17 -30.37
CA LEU A 96 -6.11 -0.43 -29.08
C LEU A 96 -6.95 0.54 -28.23
N PRO A 97 -8.26 0.25 -28.02
CA PRO A 97 -9.09 1.01 -27.10
C PRO A 97 -8.61 0.86 -25.64
N GLU A 98 -8.68 1.93 -24.83
CA GLU A 98 -8.22 1.90 -23.44
C GLU A 98 -8.91 0.82 -22.59
N ALA A 99 -10.19 0.51 -22.88
CA ALA A 99 -10.95 -0.53 -22.20
C ALA A 99 -10.37 -1.96 -22.41
N LYS A 100 -9.53 -2.16 -23.43
CA LYS A 100 -8.87 -3.43 -23.75
C LYS A 100 -7.40 -3.46 -23.32
N LEU A 101 -6.93 -2.47 -22.54
CA LEU A 101 -5.60 -2.55 -21.94
C LEU A 101 -5.53 -3.73 -20.97
N ALA A 102 -4.38 -4.39 -20.86
CA ALA A 102 -4.15 -5.44 -19.88
C ALA A 102 -4.18 -4.88 -18.44
N ASP A 103 -4.72 -5.65 -17.50
CA ASP A 103 -4.79 -5.27 -16.07
C ASP A 103 -3.46 -5.41 -15.33
N THR A 104 -2.50 -6.13 -15.93
CA THR A 104 -1.21 -6.52 -15.33
C THR A 104 -0.13 -5.43 -15.36
N MET A 105 -0.47 -4.21 -15.80
CA MET A 105 0.51 -3.12 -15.84
C MET A 105 0.93 -2.71 -14.42
N GLN A 106 2.22 -2.88 -14.13
CA GLN A 106 2.86 -2.35 -12.93
C GLN A 106 3.22 -0.89 -13.18
N PHE A 107 2.46 0.05 -12.60
CA PHE A 107 2.77 1.47 -12.69
C PHE A 107 3.84 1.85 -11.67
N ASP A 108 4.87 2.55 -12.12
CA ASP A 108 5.80 3.25 -11.23
C ASP A 108 5.10 4.54 -10.79
N GLN A 109 4.16 4.41 -9.84
CA GLN A 109 3.20 5.46 -9.48
C GLN A 109 3.82 6.85 -9.31
N ALA A 110 5.04 6.96 -8.76
CA ALA A 110 5.71 8.25 -8.60
C ALA A 110 6.21 8.85 -9.93
N ARG A 111 6.80 8.02 -10.81
CA ARG A 111 7.31 8.47 -12.10
C ARG A 111 6.16 8.81 -13.04
N ASP A 112 5.14 7.96 -13.09
CA ASP A 112 4.02 8.11 -14.01
C ASP A 112 3.12 9.30 -13.60
N ARG A 113 2.95 9.55 -12.29
CA ARG A 113 2.32 10.78 -11.79
C ARG A 113 3.14 12.03 -12.15
N LEU A 114 4.47 11.96 -12.06
CA LEU A 114 5.32 13.09 -12.48
C LEU A 114 5.21 13.37 -13.99
N LEU A 115 5.22 12.34 -14.83
CA LEU A 115 5.11 12.45 -16.28
C LEU A 115 3.75 12.99 -16.73
N THR A 116 2.68 12.67 -16.01
CA THR A 116 1.33 13.19 -16.24
C THR A 116 1.07 14.57 -15.60
N GLY A 117 2.10 15.18 -15.00
CA GLY A 117 2.03 16.50 -14.36
C GLY A 117 1.28 16.52 -13.03
N GLN A 118 0.99 15.35 -12.46
CA GLN A 118 0.38 15.22 -11.15
C GLN A 118 1.44 15.29 -10.06
N VAL A 119 1.74 16.52 -9.64
CA VAL A 119 2.71 16.77 -8.58
C VAL A 119 1.97 17.08 -7.29
N ASP A 120 2.21 16.25 -6.26
CA ASP A 120 1.75 16.55 -4.91
C ASP A 120 2.46 17.80 -4.38
N ARG A 121 1.84 18.50 -3.41
CA ARG A 121 2.53 19.62 -2.77
C ARG A 121 3.79 19.13 -2.06
N ASN A 122 4.86 19.92 -2.15
CA ASN A 122 6.18 19.54 -1.63
C ASN A 122 6.19 19.27 -0.11
N ASP A 123 5.29 19.89 0.65
CA ASP A 123 5.13 19.65 2.08
C ASP A 123 4.62 18.23 2.40
N TRP A 124 3.77 17.65 1.55
CA TRP A 124 3.36 16.25 1.70
C TRP A 124 4.49 15.27 1.40
N PHE A 125 5.29 15.57 0.38
CA PHE A 125 6.49 14.79 0.07
C PHE A 125 7.49 14.82 1.23
N ASP A 126 7.81 16.01 1.74
CA ASP A 126 8.72 16.18 2.86
C ASP A 126 8.21 15.50 4.13
N LEU A 127 6.91 15.62 4.44
CA LEU A 127 6.29 14.91 5.57
C LEU A 127 6.40 13.40 5.40
N ARG A 128 6.07 12.85 4.22
CA ARG A 128 6.17 11.41 3.95
C ARG A 128 7.60 10.93 4.09
N PHE A 129 8.56 11.65 3.50
CA PHE A 129 9.98 11.34 3.59
C PHE A 129 10.46 11.31 5.05
N ARG A 130 10.18 12.38 5.82
CA ARG A 130 10.54 12.45 7.24
C ARG A 130 9.87 11.35 8.06
N THR A 131 8.61 11.05 7.79
CA THR A 131 7.87 10.00 8.50
C THR A 131 8.49 8.64 8.26
N LEU A 132 8.79 8.27 7.01
CA LEU A 132 9.44 7.00 6.68
C LEU A 132 10.84 6.91 7.32
N HIS A 133 11.62 7.99 7.27
CA HIS A 133 12.94 8.03 7.89
C HIS A 133 12.85 7.91 9.43
N HIS A 134 11.85 8.54 10.06
CA HIS A 134 11.61 8.40 11.49
C HIS A 134 11.17 6.99 11.86
N HIS A 135 10.28 6.37 11.07
CA HIS A 135 9.81 5.00 11.28
C HIS A 135 10.99 4.03 11.23
N HIS A 136 11.80 4.11 10.18
CA HIS A 136 12.98 3.28 10.01
C HIS A 136 13.96 3.41 11.18
N ARG A 137 14.22 4.65 11.64
CA ARG A 137 15.08 4.91 12.80
C ARG A 137 14.52 4.29 14.09
N VAL A 138 13.20 4.31 14.27
CA VAL A 138 12.54 3.72 15.45
C VAL A 138 12.59 2.20 15.40
N GLU A 139 12.34 1.59 14.24
CA GLU A 139 12.39 0.14 14.06
C GLU A 139 13.79 -0.45 14.29
N GLN A 140 14.84 0.30 13.92
CA GLN A 140 16.23 -0.10 14.17
C GLN A 140 16.68 0.10 15.62
N ASN A 141 15.89 0.79 16.44
CA ASN A 141 16.29 1.09 17.81
C ASN A 141 16.22 -0.18 18.68
N PRO A 142 17.30 -0.58 19.38
CA PRO A 142 17.29 -1.74 20.27
C PRO A 142 16.24 -1.66 21.39
N ALA A 143 15.80 -0.45 21.75
CA ALA A 143 14.77 -0.21 22.76
C ALA A 143 13.33 -0.33 22.20
N LEU A 144 13.14 -0.71 20.94
CA LEU A 144 11.83 -0.92 20.34
C LEU A 144 10.99 -1.88 21.18
N GLY A 145 9.79 -1.44 21.56
CA GLY A 145 8.88 -2.19 22.41
C GLY A 145 9.24 -2.24 23.89
N LEU A 146 10.31 -1.58 24.34
CA LEU A 146 10.67 -1.47 25.75
C LEU A 146 10.45 -0.06 26.32
N ALA A 147 10.45 0.98 25.48
CA ALA A 147 10.32 2.38 25.91
C ALA A 147 8.88 2.94 25.94
N GLY A 148 7.91 2.21 25.37
CA GLY A 148 6.51 2.64 25.24
C GLY A 148 5.61 2.42 26.48
N PRO A 149 5.80 1.36 27.28
CA PRO A 149 4.94 1.11 28.44
C PRO A 149 5.06 2.20 29.53
N ARG A 150 3.94 2.50 30.19
CA ARG A 150 3.88 3.47 31.31
C ARG A 150 4.35 2.84 32.62
N VAL A 151 5.61 2.45 32.67
CA VAL A 151 6.26 1.84 33.84
C VAL A 151 7.60 2.53 34.08
N ASP A 152 8.07 2.48 35.33
CA ASP A 152 9.43 2.91 35.63
C ASP A 152 10.44 1.99 34.94
N LEU A 153 11.47 2.59 34.36
CA LEU A 153 12.51 1.88 33.62
C LEU A 153 13.52 1.28 34.59
N ILE A 154 13.18 0.13 35.18
CA ILE A 154 14.04 -0.57 36.12
C ILE A 154 15.03 -1.48 35.34
N PRO A 155 16.36 -1.33 35.53
CA PRO A 155 17.36 -2.01 34.69
C PRO A 155 17.23 -3.53 34.60
N HIS A 156 16.93 -4.23 35.71
CA HIS A 156 16.80 -5.69 35.68
C HIS A 156 15.60 -6.15 34.86
N GLN A 157 14.47 -5.43 34.93
CA GLN A 157 13.26 -5.75 34.18
C GLN A 157 13.48 -5.56 32.67
N LEU A 158 14.19 -4.49 32.29
CA LEU A 158 14.56 -4.24 30.90
C LEU A 158 15.51 -5.30 30.35
N TYR A 159 16.49 -5.72 31.16
CA TYR A 159 17.42 -6.78 30.79
C TYR A 159 16.70 -8.11 30.54
N ILE A 160 15.82 -8.53 31.47
CA ILE A 160 15.02 -9.75 31.34
C ILE A 160 14.14 -9.68 30.09
N ALA A 161 13.46 -8.55 29.88
CA ALA A 161 12.61 -8.38 28.71
C ALA A 161 13.39 -8.43 27.38
N ASP A 162 14.57 -7.79 27.29
CA ASP A 162 15.42 -7.85 26.10
C ASP A 162 15.97 -9.25 25.83
N GLU A 163 16.49 -9.92 26.86
CA GLU A 163 17.07 -11.25 26.74
C GLU A 163 16.01 -12.27 26.28
N VAL A 164 14.85 -12.29 26.95
CA VAL A 164 13.79 -13.23 26.63
C VAL A 164 13.21 -12.93 25.25
N ALA A 165 12.95 -11.66 24.92
CA ALA A 165 12.34 -11.27 23.65
C ALA A 165 13.27 -11.44 22.44
N ARG A 166 14.59 -11.67 22.61
CA ARG A 166 15.50 -12.02 21.51
C ARG A 166 15.48 -13.52 21.16
N ARG A 167 15.00 -14.38 22.04
CA ARG A 167 14.95 -15.83 21.80
C ARG A 167 13.94 -16.14 20.69
N PRO A 168 14.22 -17.05 19.75
CA PRO A 168 13.32 -17.39 18.63
C PRO A 168 11.98 -17.97 19.08
N SER A 169 11.97 -18.72 20.19
CA SER A 169 10.77 -19.24 20.84
C SER A 169 10.90 -19.04 22.35
N PRO A 170 10.48 -17.89 22.91
CA PRO A 170 10.69 -17.57 24.31
C PRO A 170 9.87 -18.50 25.21
N ARG A 171 10.58 -19.33 25.98
CA ARG A 171 10.03 -20.14 27.07
C ARG A 171 10.84 -19.81 28.32
N VAL A 172 10.21 -19.16 29.29
CA VAL A 172 10.87 -18.66 30.50
C VAL A 172 9.97 -18.85 31.71
N LEU A 173 10.58 -19.08 32.87
CA LEU A 173 9.95 -19.04 34.18
C LEU A 173 10.46 -17.79 34.91
N LEU A 174 9.60 -16.80 35.12
CA LEU A 174 9.91 -15.63 35.94
C LEU A 174 9.69 -15.99 37.41
N ALA A 175 10.78 -16.13 38.16
CA ALA A 175 10.78 -16.67 39.52
C ALA A 175 11.36 -15.68 40.54
N ASP A 176 11.41 -14.39 40.22
CA ASP A 176 11.88 -13.34 41.11
C ASP A 176 11.05 -13.27 42.39
N GLU A 177 11.53 -12.54 43.40
CA GLU A 177 10.80 -12.29 44.63
C GLU A 177 9.44 -11.61 44.39
N VAL A 178 8.52 -11.78 45.35
CA VAL A 178 7.20 -11.14 45.31
C VAL A 178 7.39 -9.63 45.35
N GLY A 179 6.73 -8.92 44.41
CA GLY A 179 6.83 -7.46 44.32
C GLY A 179 7.91 -6.93 43.36
N LEU A 180 8.81 -7.76 42.83
CA LEU A 180 9.86 -7.32 41.90
C LEU A 180 9.38 -7.00 40.46
N GLY A 181 8.10 -7.19 40.18
CA GLY A 181 7.51 -6.78 38.90
C GLY A 181 7.51 -7.84 37.81
N LYS A 182 7.41 -9.13 38.16
CA LYS A 182 7.21 -10.24 37.20
C LYS A 182 6.08 -9.98 36.18
N THR A 183 5.00 -9.33 36.59
CA THR A 183 3.91 -8.94 35.69
C THR A 183 4.33 -7.84 34.70
N ILE A 184 5.16 -6.90 35.14
CA ILE A 184 5.73 -5.84 34.30
C ILE A 184 6.67 -6.46 33.27
N GLU A 185 7.56 -7.37 33.70
CA GLU A 185 8.47 -8.11 32.81
C GLU A 185 7.71 -8.92 31.75
N ALA A 186 6.70 -9.69 32.16
CA ALA A 186 5.85 -10.43 31.24
C ALA A 186 5.14 -9.50 30.24
N GLY A 187 4.68 -8.34 30.70
CA GLY A 187 4.09 -7.31 29.85
C GLY A 187 5.07 -6.72 28.85
N LEU A 188 6.30 -6.41 29.27
CA LEU A 188 7.38 -5.89 28.42
C LEU A 188 7.76 -6.90 27.33
N ILE A 189 7.90 -8.18 27.70
CA ILE A 189 8.19 -9.27 26.77
C ILE A 189 7.06 -9.35 25.73
N LEU A 190 5.81 -9.41 26.18
CA LEU A 190 4.66 -9.51 25.28
C LEU A 190 4.55 -8.29 24.35
N HIS A 191 4.69 -7.09 24.89
CA HIS A 191 4.61 -5.84 24.13
C HIS A 191 5.66 -5.79 23.01
N ARG A 192 6.90 -6.21 23.29
CA ARG A 192 7.94 -6.30 22.28
C ARG A 192 7.66 -7.36 21.22
N LEU A 193 7.16 -8.53 21.60
CA LEU A 193 6.81 -9.58 20.64
C LEU A 193 5.69 -9.14 19.69
N LEU A 194 4.68 -8.41 20.20
CA LEU A 194 3.61 -7.84 19.39
C LEU A 194 4.13 -6.77 18.41
N LEU A 195 4.93 -5.82 18.89
CA LEU A 195 5.46 -4.73 18.06
C LEU A 195 6.46 -5.18 16.99
N THR A 196 7.17 -6.29 17.25
CA THR A 196 8.10 -6.88 16.27
C THR A 196 7.44 -7.88 15.33
N GLY A 197 6.11 -8.03 15.38
CA GLY A 197 5.35 -8.98 14.56
C GLY A 197 5.65 -10.45 14.88
N ARG A 198 6.34 -10.73 16.00
CA ARG A 198 6.71 -12.09 16.42
C ARG A 198 5.58 -12.83 17.12
N ALA A 199 4.55 -12.11 17.54
CA ALA A 199 3.30 -12.65 18.02
C ALA A 199 2.17 -11.76 17.51
N GLU A 200 1.05 -12.36 17.10
CA GLU A 200 -0.18 -11.65 16.75
C GLU A 200 -1.28 -11.87 17.79
N ARG A 201 -1.16 -12.96 18.56
CA ARG A 201 -2.13 -13.41 19.54
C ARG A 201 -1.44 -13.80 20.83
N ALA A 202 -2.08 -13.49 21.95
CA ALA A 202 -1.59 -13.81 23.28
C ALA A 202 -2.71 -14.42 24.13
N LEU A 203 -2.35 -15.38 24.98
CA LEU A 203 -3.23 -15.96 25.98
C LEU A 203 -2.61 -15.78 27.36
N ILE A 204 -3.34 -15.15 28.27
CA ILE A 204 -2.93 -14.97 29.67
C ILE A 204 -3.91 -15.77 30.52
N LEU A 205 -3.42 -16.80 31.19
CA LEU A 205 -4.20 -17.61 32.13
C LEU A 205 -3.97 -17.09 33.55
N VAL A 206 -5.03 -16.63 34.21
CA VAL A 206 -5.02 -16.13 35.58
C VAL A 206 -6.03 -16.90 36.42
N ARG A 207 -5.81 -16.94 37.74
CA ARG A 207 -6.79 -17.51 38.67
C ARG A 207 -8.05 -16.62 38.67
N PRO A 208 -9.27 -17.19 38.72
CA PRO A 208 -10.46 -16.39 39.00
C PRO A 208 -10.27 -15.64 40.33
N ALA A 209 -10.78 -14.40 40.36
CA ALA A 209 -10.72 -13.51 41.52
C ALA A 209 -11.52 -14.06 42.70
#